data_AF-A0A250VQT5-F1
#
_entry.id   AF-A0A250VQT5-F1
#
_cell.length_a   1.000
_cell.length_b   1.000
_cell.length_c   1.000
_cell.angle_alpha   90.00
_cell.angle_beta   90.00
_cell.angle_gamma   90.00
#
_symmetry.space_group_name_H-M   'P 1'
#
loop_
_entity.id
_entity.type
_entity.pdbx_description
1 polymer ?
#
loop_
_entity_poly.entity_id
_entity_poly.type
_entity_poly.pdbx_seq_one_letter_code
_entity_poly.pdbx_strand_id
1 'polypeptide(L)'
;MITPLWTTEAEVPSSQPATGYWQSLLVEDDPDPDFRTYCHLFAARRPWRRGCIDELLRDIADDKVAGILITDTRMQRIHHPYDGGADVFLATSEERDRVRDRHADRLSRHPSGL
;
A
#
# COMPACT_ATOMS: atom_id res chain seq x y z
N MET A 1 -7.23 5.40 0.58
CA MET A 1 -6.06 5.01 -0.22
C MET A 1 -4.86 5.67 0.40
N ILE A 2 -3.79 4.93 0.64
CA ILE A 2 -2.52 5.43 1.17
C ILE A 2 -1.46 5.18 0.09
N THR A 3 -0.71 6.20 -0.28
CA THR A 3 0.32 6.17 -1.33
C THR A 3 1.66 6.53 -0.70
N PRO A 4 2.70 5.72 -0.91
CA PRO A 4 4.05 6.07 -0.47
C PRO A 4 4.77 6.89 -1.54
N LEU A 5 5.67 7.76 -1.08
CA LEU A 5 6.72 8.38 -1.88
C LEU A 5 8.04 8.12 -1.18
N TRP A 6 8.96 7.50 -1.88
CA TRP A 6 10.30 7.17 -1.38
C TRP A 6 11.30 8.23 -1.84
N THR A 7 12.11 8.73 -0.92
CA THR A 7 13.09 9.79 -1.15
C THR A 7 14.31 9.60 -0.25
N THR A 8 15.41 10.28 -0.57
CA THR A 8 16.55 10.47 0.34
C THR A 8 16.44 11.77 1.15
N GLU A 9 15.48 12.63 0.80
CA GLU A 9 15.24 13.91 1.46
C GLU A 9 14.24 13.77 2.61
N ALA A 10 14.54 14.44 3.73
CA ALA A 10 13.63 14.48 4.88
C ALA A 10 12.37 15.31 4.63
N GLU A 11 12.44 16.26 3.70
CA GLU A 11 11.33 17.13 3.33
C GLU A 11 10.46 16.50 2.24
N VAL A 12 9.16 16.74 2.32
CA VAL A 12 8.21 16.26 1.31
C VAL A 12 8.39 17.10 0.03
N PRO A 13 8.64 16.48 -1.14
CA PRO A 13 8.82 17.22 -2.39
C PRO A 13 7.62 18.09 -2.74
N SER A 14 7.88 19.35 -3.06
CA SER A 14 6.86 20.36 -3.42
C SER A 14 6.12 20.06 -4.74
N SER A 15 6.64 19.14 -5.56
CA SER A 15 6.05 18.72 -6.83
C SER A 15 4.81 17.83 -6.66
N GLN A 16 4.59 17.25 -5.48
CA GLN A 16 3.37 16.53 -5.17
C GLN A 16 2.37 17.48 -4.48
N PRO A 17 1.09 17.46 -4.87
CA PRO A 17 0.10 18.27 -4.20
C PRO A 17 0.05 17.87 -2.73
N ALA A 18 0.36 18.82 -1.83
CA ALA A 18 0.34 18.63 -0.36
C ALA A 18 -1.02 18.16 0.20
N THR A 19 -2.06 18.07 -0.64
CA THR A 19 -3.35 17.48 -0.29
C THR A 19 -3.19 16.01 0.05
N GLY A 20 -3.48 15.68 1.31
CA GLY A 20 -3.48 14.31 1.78
C GLY A 20 -2.16 13.84 2.37
N TYR A 21 -1.15 14.69 2.59
CA TYR A 21 0.01 14.30 3.41
C TYR A 21 -0.46 13.75 4.76
N TRP A 22 0.10 12.63 5.18
CA TRP A 22 -0.20 11.99 6.46
C TRP A 22 1.00 12.02 7.39
N GLN A 23 2.12 11.41 7.01
CA GLN A 23 3.33 11.33 7.84
C GLN A 23 4.56 10.96 7.01
N SER A 24 5.74 11.30 7.51
CA SER A 24 7.03 10.83 7.00
C SER A 24 7.62 9.80 7.95
N LEU A 25 8.18 8.73 7.42
CA LEU A 25 8.92 7.72 8.16
C LEU A 25 10.38 7.77 7.71
N LEU A 26 11.32 7.82 8.65
CA LEU A 26 12.72 7.49 8.38
C LEU A 26 12.82 5.96 8.42
N VAL A 27 12.98 5.35 7.26
CA VAL A 27 12.98 3.89 7.09
C VAL A 27 14.38 3.32 7.26
N GLU A 28 15.38 4.02 6.72
CA GLU A 28 16.79 3.69 6.89
C GLU A 28 17.56 4.93 7.34
N ASP A 29 18.09 4.89 8.57
CA ASP A 29 18.85 5.98 9.19
C ASP A 29 20.35 5.73 9.06
N ASP A 30 20.86 5.81 7.82
CA ASP A 30 22.28 5.68 7.56
C ASP A 30 23.05 6.92 8.11
N PRO A 31 24.24 6.73 8.71
CA PRO A 31 25.10 7.84 9.11
C PRO A 31 25.46 8.78 7.96
N ASP A 32 25.59 8.26 6.75
CA ASP A 32 25.75 9.02 5.52
C ASP A 32 24.36 9.50 5.02
N PRO A 33 24.10 10.82 5.02
CA PRO A 33 22.81 11.37 4.61
C PRO A 33 22.35 10.95 3.22
N ASP A 34 23.28 10.65 2.30
CA ASP A 34 22.96 10.27 0.92
C ASP A 34 22.35 8.86 0.83
N PHE A 35 22.52 8.03 1.87
CA PHE A 35 21.97 6.68 1.96
C PHE A 35 20.78 6.58 2.93
N ARG A 36 20.33 7.69 3.50
CA ARG A 36 19.09 7.70 4.27
C ARG A 36 17.89 7.49 3.35
N THR A 37 16.93 6.72 3.82
CA THR A 37 15.69 6.47 3.09
C THR A 37 14.50 6.95 3.89
N TYR A 38 13.73 7.87 3.32
CA TYR A 38 12.46 8.34 3.84
C TYR A 38 11.30 7.77 3.03
N CYS A 39 10.18 7.51 3.71
CA CYS A 39 8.90 7.17 3.10
C CYS A 39 7.85 8.19 3.56
N HIS A 40 7.41 9.04 2.63
CA HIS A 40 6.32 9.99 2.85
C HIS A 40 4.99 9.34 2.47
N LEU A 41 4.08 9.25 3.43
CA LEU A 41 2.78 8.64 3.24
C LEU A 41 1.72 9.71 3.00
N PHE A 42 0.91 9.50 1.96
CA PHE A 42 -0.23 10.33 1.62
C PHE A 42 -1.51 9.53 1.71
N ALA A 43 -2.53 10.03 2.41
CA ALA A 43 -3.84 9.43 2.55
C ALA A 43 -4.94 10.26 1.87
N ALA A 44 -5.63 9.64 0.91
CA ALA A 44 -6.79 10.22 0.23
C ALA A 44 -8.04 9.37 0.43
N ARG A 45 -9.17 10.03 0.67
CA ARG A 45 -10.50 9.41 0.71
C ARG A 45 -11.18 9.57 -0.65
N ARG A 46 -11.84 8.51 -1.10
CA ARG A 46 -12.62 8.50 -2.34
C ARG A 46 -13.92 7.73 -2.09
N PRO A 47 -15.08 8.22 -2.58
CA PRO A 47 -16.31 7.43 -2.59
C PRO A 47 -16.12 6.15 -3.41
N TRP A 48 -16.48 5.01 -2.82
CA TRP A 48 -16.38 3.73 -3.50
C TRP A 48 -17.42 3.61 -4.61
N ARG A 49 -16.96 3.24 -5.80
CA ARG A 49 -17.80 2.74 -6.90
C ARG A 49 -17.02 1.68 -7.67
N ARG A 50 -17.72 0.67 -8.18
CA ARG A 50 -17.09 -0.33 -9.04
C ARG A 50 -16.34 0.37 -10.18
N GLY A 51 -15.11 -0.05 -10.45
CA GLY A 51 -14.26 0.54 -11.50
C GLY A 51 -13.41 1.73 -11.07
N CYS A 52 -13.60 2.32 -9.87
CA CYS A 52 -12.91 3.58 -9.53
C CYS A 52 -11.42 3.45 -9.22
N ILE A 53 -10.87 2.23 -9.20
CA ILE A 53 -9.45 1.96 -8.97
C ILE A 53 -8.87 1.03 -10.05
N ASP A 54 -9.59 0.75 -11.14
CA ASP A 54 -9.13 -0.22 -12.14
C ASP A 54 -7.86 0.24 -12.86
N GLU A 55 -7.74 1.54 -13.15
CA GLU A 55 -6.52 2.13 -13.70
C GLU A 55 -5.36 2.00 -12.72
N LEU A 56 -5.59 2.30 -11.43
CA LEU A 56 -4.59 2.14 -10.39
C LEU A 56 -4.14 0.68 -10.25
N LEU A 57 -5.06 -0.27 -10.24
CA LEU A 57 -4.72 -1.70 -10.17
C LEU A 57 -3.92 -2.15 -11.40
N ARG A 58 -4.20 -1.59 -12.58
CA ARG A 58 -3.42 -1.84 -13.80
C ARG A 58 -2.03 -1.23 -13.72
N ASP A 59 -1.91 -0.01 -13.23
CA ASP A 59 -0.61 0.65 -13.05
C ASP A 59 0.26 -0.09 -12.01
N ILE A 60 -0.36 -0.72 -11.01
CA ILE A 60 0.33 -1.61 -10.06
C ILE A 60 0.80 -2.89 -10.74
N ALA A 61 -0.05 -3.54 -11.54
CA ALA A 61 0.32 -4.75 -12.27
C ALA A 61 1.38 -4.49 -13.36
N ASP A 62 1.43 -3.28 -13.92
CA ASP A 62 2.43 -2.85 -14.90
C ASP A 62 3.70 -2.25 -14.25
N ASP A 63 3.89 -2.41 -12.93
CA ASP A 63 5.02 -1.85 -12.15
C ASP A 63 5.22 -0.33 -12.26
N LYS A 64 4.19 0.43 -12.64
CA LYS A 64 4.27 1.91 -12.73
C LYS A 64 4.17 2.58 -11.38
N VAL A 65 3.45 1.96 -10.44
CA VAL A 65 3.32 2.41 -9.04
C VAL A 65 3.33 1.21 -8.11
N ALA A 66 3.88 1.37 -6.90
CA ALA A 66 4.03 0.28 -5.94
C ALA A 66 3.77 0.75 -4.50
N GLY A 67 3.57 -0.20 -3.59
CA GLY A 67 3.40 0.06 -2.15
C GLY A 67 2.08 0.74 -1.76
N ILE A 68 1.08 0.73 -2.64
CA ILE A 68 -0.22 1.34 -2.39
C ILE A 68 -1.02 0.52 -1.38
N LEU A 69 -1.60 1.17 -0.38
CA LEU A 69 -2.57 0.54 0.52
C LEU A 69 -3.99 1.04 0.24
N ILE A 70 -4.92 0.11 0.09
CA ILE A 70 -6.35 0.40 -0.08
C ILE A 70 -7.07 -0.10 1.17
N THR A 71 -7.76 0.80 1.86
CA THR A 71 -8.41 0.47 3.13
C THR A 71 -9.71 1.22 3.30
N ASP A 72 -10.61 0.64 4.12
CA ASP A 72 -11.79 1.32 4.61
C ASP A 72 -11.40 2.46 5.57
N THR A 73 -12.34 3.35 5.88
CA THR A 73 -12.06 4.55 6.68
C THR A 73 -11.67 4.27 8.14
N ARG A 74 -11.89 3.04 8.64
CA ARG A 74 -11.54 2.60 9.99
C ARG A 74 -10.31 1.70 10.03
N MET A 75 -9.62 1.50 8.90
CA MET A 75 -8.44 0.65 8.79
C MET A 75 -8.65 -0.78 9.29
N GLN A 76 -9.84 -1.34 9.09
CA GLN A 76 -10.19 -2.70 9.54
C GLN A 76 -9.86 -3.75 8.47
N ARG A 77 -9.84 -3.34 7.20
CA ARG A 77 -9.41 -4.16 6.07
C ARG A 77 -8.42 -3.37 5.23
N ILE A 78 -7.21 -3.88 5.08
CA ILE A 78 -6.16 -3.26 4.28
C ILE A 78 -5.78 -4.22 3.17
N HIS A 79 -5.82 -3.73 1.94
CA HIS A 79 -5.36 -4.44 0.76
C HIS A 79 -4.05 -3.81 0.29
N HIS A 80 -3.05 -4.64 0.03
CA HIS A 80 -1.77 -4.27 -0.54
C HIS A 80 -1.59 -5.02 -1.87
N PRO A 81 -2.17 -4.51 -2.97
CA PRO A 81 -2.03 -5.13 -4.30
C PRO A 81 -0.62 -4.98 -4.86
N TYR A 82 -0.21 -5.98 -5.65
CA TYR A 82 1.04 -6.05 -6.40
C TYR A 82 0.81 -6.87 -7.68
N ASP A 83 1.80 -6.94 -8.58
CA ASP A 83 1.67 -7.77 -9.78
C ASP A 83 1.41 -9.25 -9.42
N GLY A 84 0.34 -9.80 -10.00
CA GLY A 84 -0.09 -11.17 -9.76
C GLY A 84 -0.95 -11.40 -8.51
N GLY A 85 -1.13 -10.42 -7.61
CA GLY A 85 -1.85 -10.67 -6.36
C GLY A 85 -2.12 -9.48 -5.45
N ALA A 86 -2.40 -9.79 -4.18
CA ALA A 86 -2.55 -8.81 -3.12
C ALA A 86 -2.43 -9.48 -1.76
N ASP A 87 -1.81 -8.78 -0.81
CA ASP A 87 -1.94 -9.12 0.60
C ASP A 87 -3.20 -8.47 1.18
N VAL A 88 -3.85 -9.16 2.11
CA VAL A 88 -5.03 -8.66 2.81
C VAL A 88 -4.83 -8.76 4.32
N PHE A 89 -4.73 -7.62 4.98
CA PHE A 89 -4.64 -7.51 6.44
C PHE A 89 -6.04 -7.27 7.00
N LEU A 90 -6.44 -8.10 7.95
CA LEU A 90 -7.77 -8.13 8.55
C LEU A 90 -7.64 -7.99 10.05
N ALA A 91 -8.62 -7.33 10.68
CA ALA A 91 -8.55 -6.96 12.08
C ALA A 91 -8.48 -8.15 13.06
N THR A 92 -8.96 -9.34 12.65
CA THR A 92 -8.94 -10.53 13.50
C THR A 92 -8.52 -11.79 12.75
N SER A 93 -8.01 -12.78 13.51
CA SER A 93 -7.69 -14.11 13.01
C SER A 93 -8.91 -14.83 12.43
N GLU A 94 -10.07 -14.70 13.05
CA GLU A 94 -11.29 -15.38 12.61
C GLU A 94 -11.80 -14.80 11.29
N GLU A 95 -11.63 -13.49 11.08
CA GLU A 95 -11.95 -12.88 9.79
C GLU A 95 -10.95 -13.31 8.71
N ARG A 96 -9.65 -13.28 9.03
CA ARG A 96 -8.59 -13.78 8.15
C ARG A 96 -8.85 -15.21 7.71
N ASP A 97 -9.14 -16.12 8.65
CA ASP A 97 -9.33 -17.53 8.35
C ASP A 97 -10.56 -17.76 7.47
N ARG A 98 -11.68 -17.05 7.73
CA ARG A 98 -12.87 -17.10 6.86
C ARG A 98 -12.59 -16.59 5.45
N VAL A 99 -11.80 -15.53 5.30
CA VAL A 99 -11.42 -14.97 3.99
C VAL A 99 -10.47 -15.91 3.26
N ARG A 100 -9.48 -16.47 3.96
CA ARG A 100 -8.57 -17.51 3.44
C ARG A 100 -9.36 -18.69 2.88
N ASP A 101 -10.26 -19.26 3.68
CA ASP A 101 -11.01 -20.46 3.31
C ASP A 101 -11.94 -20.21 2.12
N ARG A 102 -12.51 -18.99 2.02
CA ARG A 102 -13.33 -18.56 0.88
C ARG A 102 -12.52 -18.44 -0.43
N HIS A 103 -11.24 -18.12 -0.34
CA HIS A 103 -10.36 -17.86 -1.47
C HIS A 103 -9.21 -18.87 -1.56
N ALA A 104 -9.43 -20.09 -1.07
CA ALA A 104 -8.41 -21.13 -1.00
C ALA A 104 -7.80 -21.45 -2.38
N ASP A 105 -8.57 -21.28 -3.46
CA ASP A 105 -8.14 -21.44 -4.85
C ASP A 105 -7.15 -20.38 -5.33
N ARG A 106 -7.05 -19.24 -4.62
CA ARG A 106 -6.22 -18.08 -4.98
C ARG A 106 -4.99 -17.92 -4.10
N LEU A 107 -4.83 -18.76 -3.08
CA LEU A 107 -3.65 -18.72 -2.23
C LEU A 107 -2.43 -19.16 -3.02
N SER A 108 -1.31 -18.46 -2.83
CA SER A 108 -0.04 -18.91 -3.39
C SER A 108 0.29 -20.32 -2.89
N ARG A 109 0.84 -21.13 -3.79
CA ARG A 109 1.39 -22.45 -3.47
C ARG A 109 2.80 -22.36 -2.90
N HIS A 110 3.45 -21.20 -3.01
CA HIS A 110 4.78 -21.00 -2.48
C HIS A 110 4.72 -20.88 -0.95
N PRO A 111 5.63 -21.52 -0.21
CA PRO A 111 5.63 -21.47 1.26
C PRO A 111 5.73 -20.07 1.87
N SER A 112 6.33 -19.12 1.14
CA SER A 112 6.42 -17.72 1.57
C SER A 112 5.18 -16.89 1.23
N GLY A 113 4.18 -17.45 0.56
CA GLY A 113 2.97 -16.75 0.15
C GLY A 113 3.11 -15.89 -1.12
N LEU A 114 4.27 -15.92 -1.80
CA LEU A 114 4.54 -15.21 -3.05
C LEU A 114 4.14 -16.01 -4.29
#